data_AF-A0A0P9IA73-F1
#
_entry.id   AF-A0A0P9IA73-F1
#
_cell.length_a   1.000
_cell.length_b   1.000
_cell.length_c   1.000
_cell.angle_alpha   90.00
_cell.angle_beta   90.00
_cell.angle_gamma   90.00
#
_symmetry.space_group_name_H-M   'P 1'
#
loop_
_entity.id
_entity.type
_entity.pdbx_description
1 polymer ?
#
loop_
_entity_poly.entity_id
_entity_poly.type
_entity_poly.pdbx_seq_one_letter_code
_entity_poly.pdbx_strand_id
1 'polypeptide(L)'
;MNKLKILKWCIATSLIVVALIFVNTALFNYWNTGLADAREFSWNERSQHNLMWAFSCILFAIVFIKNTQSKVKVWLAVAALSISITPFINEFFHSDTCLDSGGSWNYSKYVCDY
;
A
#
# COMPACT_ATOMS: atom_id res chain seq x y z
N MET A 1 5.47 -0.62 -34.10
CA MET A 1 5.86 -0.68 -32.67
C MET A 1 5.59 -2.10 -32.16
N ASN A 2 6.54 -2.75 -31.47
CA ASN A 2 6.42 -4.15 -31.05
C ASN A 2 5.25 -4.32 -30.05
N LYS A 3 4.30 -5.24 -30.29
CA LYS A 3 3.10 -5.48 -29.45
C LYS A 3 3.45 -5.64 -27.96
N LEU A 4 4.57 -6.31 -27.67
CA LEU A 4 5.07 -6.49 -26.30
C LEU A 4 5.49 -5.18 -25.64
N LYS A 5 6.09 -4.24 -26.40
CA LYS A 5 6.46 -2.93 -25.87
C LYS A 5 5.22 -2.11 -25.53
N ILE A 6 4.19 -2.16 -26.38
CA ILE A 6 2.92 -1.45 -26.15
C ILE A 6 2.29 -1.95 -24.85
N LEU A 7 2.17 -3.27 -24.67
CA LEU A 7 1.59 -3.86 -23.47
C LEU A 7 2.33 -3.45 -22.19
N LYS A 8 3.67 -3.46 -22.20
CA LYS A 8 4.48 -3.03 -21.04
C LYS A 8 4.20 -1.57 -20.65
N TRP A 9 4.10 -0.69 -21.64
CA TRP A 9 3.77 0.72 -21.41
C TRP A 9 2.34 0.88 -20.89
N CYS A 10 1.36 0.19 -21.45
CA CYS A 10 -0.02 0.23 -20.96
C CYS A 10 -0.11 -0.21 -19.49
N ILE A 11 0.54 -1.32 -19.12
CA ILE A 11 0.57 -1.81 -17.74
C ILE A 11 1.25 -0.79 -16.82
N ALA A 12 2.43 -0.28 -17.22
CA ALA A 12 3.16 0.66 -16.39
C ALA A 12 2.42 1.99 -16.21
N THR A 13 1.81 2.53 -17.26
CA THR A 13 0.97 3.74 -17.17
C THR A 13 -0.23 3.51 -16.24
N SER A 14 -0.88 2.35 -16.32
CA SER A 14 -2.00 2.01 -15.43
C SER A 14 -1.55 1.95 -13.97
N LEU A 15 -0.40 1.33 -13.69
CA LEU A 15 0.19 1.27 -12.35
C LEU A 15 0.54 2.67 -11.81
N ILE A 16 1.05 3.57 -12.65
CA ILE A 16 1.33 4.94 -12.24
C ILE A 16 0.04 5.71 -11.91
N VAL A 17 -1.01 5.56 -12.72
CA VAL A 17 -2.31 6.18 -12.43
C VAL A 17 -2.88 5.67 -11.11
N VAL A 18 -2.81 4.36 -10.86
CA VAL A 18 -3.24 3.75 -9.59
C VAL A 18 -2.38 4.27 -8.42
N ALA A 19 -1.06 4.39 -8.61
CA ALA A 19 -0.18 4.96 -7.59
C ALA A 19 -0.56 6.39 -7.23
N LEU A 20 -0.90 7.24 -8.21
CA LEU A 20 -1.34 8.61 -7.97
C LEU A 20 -2.66 8.67 -7.20
N ILE A 21 -3.61 7.78 -7.52
CA ILE A 21 -4.86 7.64 -6.75
C ILE A 21 -4.53 7.29 -5.30
N PHE A 22 -3.65 6.31 -5.08
CA PHE A 22 -3.25 5.91 -3.72
C PHE A 22 -2.52 7.02 -2.96
N VAL A 23 -1.62 7.78 -3.60
CA VAL A 23 -0.97 8.95 -2.96
C VAL A 23 -2.01 9.98 -2.56
N ASN A 24 -2.96 10.30 -3.44
CA ASN A 24 -4.02 11.25 -3.13
C ASN A 24 -4.87 10.78 -1.94
N THR A 25 -5.27 9.50 -1.96
CA THR A 25 -6.03 8.88 -0.86
C THR A 25 -5.22 8.85 0.45
N ALA A 26 -3.91 8.60 0.39
CA ALA A 26 -3.04 8.65 1.56
C ALA A 26 -2.98 10.06 2.16
N LEU A 27 -2.76 11.08 1.34
CA LEU A 27 -2.73 12.47 1.79
C LEU A 27 -4.08 12.89 2.39
N PHE A 28 -5.19 12.49 1.76
CA PHE A 28 -6.52 12.70 2.32
C PHE A 28 -6.69 12.02 3.68
N ASN A 29 -6.32 10.75 3.80
CA ASN A 29 -6.40 10.01 5.08
C ASN A 29 -5.51 10.65 6.15
N TYR A 30 -4.29 11.06 5.80
CA TYR A 30 -3.39 11.74 6.72
C TYR A 30 -3.95 13.09 7.17
N TRP A 31 -4.54 13.88 6.26
CA TRP A 31 -5.17 15.14 6.62
C TRP A 31 -6.28 14.95 7.68
N ASN A 32 -7.03 13.86 7.58
CA ASN A 32 -8.10 13.55 8.54
C ASN A 32 -7.58 13.23 9.96
N THR A 33 -6.29 12.95 10.17
CA THR A 33 -5.77 12.73 11.54
C THR A 33 -5.80 14.01 12.37
N GLY A 34 -5.79 15.19 11.75
CA GLY A 34 -5.81 16.48 12.44
C GLY A 34 -7.20 17.00 12.85
N LEU A 35 -8.28 16.25 12.60
CA LEU A 35 -9.64 16.67 12.97
C LEU A 35 -9.97 16.23 14.40
N ALA A 36 -10.68 17.09 15.15
CA ALA A 36 -10.90 16.95 16.60
C ALA A 36 -11.66 15.66 17.03
N ASP A 37 -12.43 15.04 16.13
CA ASP A 37 -13.16 13.77 16.37
C ASP A 37 -12.59 12.59 15.58
N ALA A 38 -11.40 12.76 14.98
CA ALA A 38 -10.79 11.71 14.19
C ALA A 38 -10.18 10.64 15.09
N ARG A 39 -10.49 9.38 14.77
CA ARG A 39 -9.71 8.25 15.28
C ARG A 39 -8.33 8.28 14.63
N GLU A 40 -7.41 9.04 15.23
CA GLU A 40 -6.07 9.31 14.72
C GLU A 40 -5.37 8.04 14.22
N PHE A 41 -5.41 6.98 15.03
CA PHE A 41 -4.83 5.68 14.69
C PHE A 41 -5.40 5.11 13.38
N SER A 42 -6.72 5.07 13.23
CA SER A 42 -7.37 4.47 12.05
C SER A 42 -7.08 5.22 10.75
N TRP A 43 -7.03 6.56 10.81
CA TRP A 43 -6.73 7.39 9.65
C TRP A 43 -5.26 7.34 9.28
N ASN A 44 -4.39 7.26 10.29
CA ASN A 44 -2.96 7.08 10.09
C ASN A 44 -2.64 5.70 9.46
N GLU A 45 -3.21 4.62 9.98
CA GLU A 45 -3.05 3.26 9.41
C GLU A 45 -3.51 3.21 7.95
N ARG A 46 -4.69 3.78 7.65
CA ARG A 46 -5.19 3.88 6.27
C ARG A 46 -4.26 4.71 5.38
N SER A 47 -3.69 5.80 5.88
CA SER A 47 -2.72 6.60 5.13
C SER A 47 -1.48 5.79 4.78
N GLN A 48 -0.89 5.11 5.77
CA GLN A 48 0.29 4.26 5.57
C GLN A 48 0.02 3.12 4.59
N HIS A 49 -1.14 2.46 4.70
CA HIS A 49 -1.57 1.42 3.78
C HIS A 49 -1.58 1.95 2.34
N ASN A 50 -2.21 3.09 2.09
CA ASN A 50 -2.28 3.68 0.76
C ASN A 50 -0.89 4.11 0.23
N LEU A 51 -0.01 4.66 1.07
CA LEU A 51 1.37 4.97 0.65
C LEU A 51 2.14 3.71 0.25
N MET A 52 2.03 2.62 1.02
CA MET A 52 2.70 1.36 0.70
C MET A 52 2.23 0.80 -0.66
N TRP A 53 0.94 0.84 -0.93
CA TRP A 53 0.41 0.45 -2.24
C TRP A 53 0.86 1.35 -3.38
N ALA A 54 0.94 2.66 -3.16
CA ALA A 54 1.50 3.59 -4.14
C ALA A 54 2.96 3.25 -4.48
N PHE A 55 3.80 3.04 -3.46
CA PHE A 55 5.19 2.65 -3.65
C PHE A 55 5.33 1.31 -4.38
N SER A 56 4.52 0.31 -4.00
CA SER A 56 4.50 -0.99 -4.68
C SER A 56 4.15 -0.85 -6.18
N CYS A 57 3.12 -0.06 -6.51
CA CYS A 57 2.72 0.19 -7.90
C CYS A 57 3.84 0.89 -8.69
N ILE A 58 4.52 1.88 -8.10
CA ILE A 58 5.65 2.57 -8.73
C ILE A 58 6.80 1.60 -9.01
N LEU A 59 7.15 0.75 -8.04
CA LEU A 59 8.22 -0.25 -8.20
C LEU A 59 7.87 -1.25 -9.31
N PHE A 60 6.63 -1.74 -9.36
CA PHE A 60 6.19 -2.62 -10.46
C PHE A 60 6.23 -1.90 -11.81
N ALA A 61 5.80 -0.64 -11.91
CA ALA A 61 5.89 0.14 -13.15
C ALA A 61 7.35 0.24 -13.64
N ILE A 62 8.30 0.45 -12.72
CA ILE A 62 9.73 0.45 -13.02
C ILE A 62 10.18 -0.91 -13.56
N VAL A 63 9.76 -2.02 -12.95
CA VAL A 63 10.09 -3.39 -13.42
C VAL A 63 9.63 -3.62 -14.87
N PHE A 64 8.45 -3.10 -15.26
CA PHE A 64 7.91 -3.26 -16.61
C PHE A 64 8.60 -2.38 -17.66
N ILE A 65 9.00 -1.16 -17.32
CA ILE A 65 9.61 -0.20 -18.27
C ILE A 65 11.13 -0.37 -18.37
N LYS A 66 11.83 -0.52 -17.24
CA LYS A 66 13.30 -0.49 -17.24
C LYS A 66 13.86 -1.78 -17.85
N ASN A 67 14.84 -1.64 -18.74
CA ASN A 67 15.63 -2.78 -19.23
C ASN A 67 16.87 -2.99 -18.36
N THR A 68 16.66 -3.25 -17.07
CA THR A 68 17.74 -3.57 -16.12
C THR A 68 18.15 -5.04 -16.21
N GLN A 69 19.29 -5.38 -15.61
CA GLN A 69 19.72 -6.77 -15.42
C GLN A 69 18.64 -7.59 -14.70
N SER A 70 18.51 -8.87 -15.07
CA SER A 70 17.49 -9.78 -14.53
C SER A 70 17.48 -9.82 -13.00
N LYS A 71 18.64 -9.86 -12.35
CA LYS A 71 18.76 -9.87 -10.87
C LYS A 71 18.15 -8.62 -10.22
N VAL A 72 18.39 -7.43 -10.78
CA VAL A 72 17.85 -6.17 -10.25
C VAL A 72 16.33 -6.13 -10.39
N LYS A 73 15.78 -6.66 -11.49
CA LYS A 73 14.33 -6.76 -11.67
C LYS A 73 13.68 -7.66 -10.64
N VAL A 74 14.31 -8.81 -10.36
CA VAL A 74 13.81 -9.73 -9.33
C VAL A 74 13.80 -9.06 -7.97
N TRP A 75 14.89 -8.38 -7.58
CA TRP A 75 14.93 -7.67 -6.30
C TRP A 75 13.91 -6.53 -6.21
N LEU A 76 13.69 -5.78 -7.28
CA LEU A 76 12.64 -4.76 -7.33
C LEU A 76 11.24 -5.36 -7.21
N ALA A 77 10.98 -6.49 -7.86
CA ALA A 77 9.70 -7.20 -7.75
C ALA A 77 9.48 -7.75 -6.34
N VAL A 78 10.51 -8.33 -5.72
CA VAL A 78 10.48 -8.78 -4.32
C VAL A 78 10.20 -7.60 -3.39
N ALA A 79 10.89 -6.47 -3.55
CA ALA A 79 10.65 -5.27 -2.75
C ALA A 79 9.21 -4.74 -2.92
N ALA A 80 8.69 -4.71 -4.16
CA ALA A 80 7.32 -4.29 -4.43
C ALA A 80 6.28 -5.20 -3.74
N LEU A 81 6.52 -6.51 -3.76
CA LEU A 81 5.68 -7.50 -3.05
C LEU A 81 5.78 -7.32 -1.53
N SER A 82 6.98 -7.23 -0.97
CA SER A 82 7.17 -7.04 0.47
C SER A 82 6.45 -5.80 0.99
N ILE A 83 6.56 -4.68 0.26
CA ILE A 83 5.87 -3.43 0.61
C ILE A 83 4.35 -3.61 0.53
N SER A 84 3.83 -4.31 -0.48
CA SER A 84 2.37 -4.55 -0.60
C SER A 84 1.80 -5.40 0.53
N ILE A 85 2.61 -6.27 1.14
CA ILE A 85 2.19 -7.18 2.20
C ILE A 85 2.34 -6.55 3.59
N THR A 86 3.28 -5.60 3.76
CA THR A 86 3.57 -4.96 5.05
C THR A 86 2.33 -4.40 5.78
N PRO A 87 1.37 -3.70 5.14
CA PRO A 87 0.23 -3.16 5.89
C PRO A 87 -0.66 -4.26 6.47
N PHE A 88 -0.77 -5.41 5.80
CA PHE A 88 -1.54 -6.56 6.30
C PHE A 88 -0.85 -7.22 7.50
N ILE A 89 0.49 -7.24 7.52
CA ILE A 89 1.26 -7.74 8.65
C ILE A 89 1.06 -6.84 9.86
N ASN A 90 1.11 -5.52 9.67
CA ASN A 90 0.87 -4.57 10.77
C ASN A 90 -0.56 -4.71 11.32
N GLU A 91 -1.56 -4.80 10.46
CA GLU A 91 -2.95 -5.02 10.86
C GLU A 91 -3.12 -6.34 11.62
N PHE A 92 -2.45 -7.41 11.16
CA PHE A 92 -2.46 -8.71 11.82
C PHE A 92 -1.94 -8.62 13.26
N PHE A 93 -0.79 -7.99 13.50
CA PHE A 93 -0.24 -7.86 14.86
C PHE A 93 -1.13 -7.06 15.81
N HIS A 94 -1.77 -6.00 15.33
CA HIS A 94 -2.72 -5.22 16.16
C HIS A 94 -3.99 -6.02 16.47
N SER A 95 -4.52 -6.74 15.47
CA SER A 95 -5.67 -7.62 15.65
C SER A 95 -5.37 -8.74 16.65
N ASP A 96 -4.20 -9.37 16.54
CA ASP A 96 -3.75 -10.46 17.42
C ASP A 96 -3.64 -9.98 18.87
N THR A 97 -2.95 -8.85 19.09
CA THR A 97 -2.80 -8.24 20.41
C THR A 97 -4.15 -7.89 21.06
N CYS A 98 -5.11 -7.41 20.25
CA CYS A 98 -6.46 -7.11 20.72
C CYS A 98 -7.20 -8.36 21.21
N LEU A 99 -7.13 -9.45 20.42
CA LEU A 99 -7.77 -10.73 20.75
C LEU A 99 -7.14 -11.37 21.99
N ASP A 100 -5.81 -11.33 22.10
CA ASP A 100 -5.08 -11.82 23.27
C ASP A 100 -5.43 -11.07 24.57
N SER A 101 -5.83 -9.80 24.43
CA SER A 101 -6.28 -8.97 25.56
C SER A 101 -7.77 -9.17 25.91
N GLY A 102 -8.47 -10.09 25.25
CA GLY A 102 -9.89 -10.36 25.45
C GLY A 102 -10.84 -9.38 24.76
N GLY A 103 -10.34 -8.51 23.88
CA GLY A 103 -11.16 -7.59 23.09
C GLY A 103 -11.65 -8.20 21.77
N SER A 104 -12.37 -7.40 20.99
CA SER A 104 -12.84 -7.72 19.64
C SER A 104 -12.30 -6.72 18.64
N TRP A 105 -11.55 -7.18 17.64
CA TRP A 105 -10.97 -6.28 16.63
C TRP A 105 -12.00 -5.84 15.58
N ASN A 106 -12.16 -4.53 15.42
CA ASN A 106 -13.04 -3.93 14.43
C ASN A 106 -12.29 -3.54 13.16
N TYR A 107 -12.28 -4.44 12.16
CA TYR A 107 -11.61 -4.23 10.87
C TYR A 107 -12.05 -2.96 10.12
N SER A 108 -13.31 -2.53 10.29
CA SER A 108 -13.79 -1.31 9.61
C SER A 108 -13.20 -0.05 10.24
N LYS A 109 -12.96 -0.06 11.54
CA LYS A 109 -12.54 1.09 12.33
C LYS A 109 -11.07 1.05 12.73
N TYR A 110 -10.36 -0.07 12.52
CA TYR A 110 -9.00 -0.30 13.00
C TYR A 110 -8.88 -0.06 14.51
N VAL A 111 -9.81 -0.59 15.31
CA VAL A 111 -9.86 -0.38 16.77
C VAL A 111 -10.19 -1.70 17.48
N CYS A 112 -9.63 -1.88 18.66
CA CYS A 112 -10.02 -2.93 19.59
C CYS A 112 -11.22 -2.48 20.44
N ASP A 113 -12.34 -3.19 20.35
CA ASP A 113 -13.53 -2.99 21.18
C ASP A 113 -13.40 -3.91 22.43
N TYR A 114 -13.41 -3.34 23.64
CA TYR A 114 -13.33 -4.07 24.92
C TYR A 114 -14.68 -4.10 25.65
#